data_AF-A0A928IXN1-F1
#
_entry.id   AF-A0A928IXN1-F1
#
_cell.length_a   1.000
_cell.length_b   1.000
_cell.length_c   1.000
_cell.angle_alpha   90.00
_cell.angle_beta   90.00
_cell.angle_gamma   90.00
#
_symmetry.space_group_name_H-M   'P 1'
#
loop_
_entity.id
_entity.type
_entity.pdbx_description
1 polymer ?
#
loop_
_entity_poly.entity_id
_entity_poly.type
_entity_poly.pdbx_seq_one_letter_code
_entity_poly.pdbx_strand_id
1 'polypeptide(L)'
;MFSVKEQNKESLRVQLQTVYDSLVEKGYNPINQIVGYIISEDPTYITNYNNSRAIISKIDRDELLRILVEDFIHVDSKQKG
;
A
#
# COMPACT_ATOMS: atom_id res chain seq x y z
N MET A 1 -5.81 3.43 -25.35
CA MET A 1 -4.82 2.83 -24.43
C MET A 1 -5.24 3.16 -23.00
N PHE A 2 -6.09 2.32 -22.37
CA PHE A 2 -6.64 2.60 -21.03
C PHE A 2 -6.70 1.38 -20.09
N SER A 3 -6.10 0.24 -20.45
CA SER A 3 -6.36 -1.00 -19.69
C SER A 3 -5.28 -1.39 -18.67
N VAL A 4 -4.00 -1.19 -18.98
CA VAL A 4 -2.92 -1.83 -18.20
C VAL A 4 -2.59 -1.09 -16.90
N LYS A 5 -2.61 0.25 -16.91
CA LYS A 5 -2.29 1.04 -15.70
C LYS A 5 -3.37 0.93 -14.63
N GLU A 6 -4.64 0.94 -15.01
CA GLU A 6 -5.77 0.82 -14.08
C GLU A 6 -5.79 -0.56 -13.41
N GLN A 7 -5.53 -1.63 -14.18
CA GLN A 7 -5.45 -3.00 -13.67
C GLN A 7 -4.31 -3.17 -12.65
N ASN A 8 -3.15 -2.55 -12.89
CA ASN A 8 -2.04 -2.58 -11.94
C ASN A 8 -2.38 -1.85 -10.64
N LYS A 9 -3.06 -0.70 -10.73
CA LYS A 9 -3.49 0.08 -9.56
C LYS A 9 -4.51 -0.70 -8.72
N GLU A 10 -5.46 -1.39 -9.35
CA GLU A 10 -6.43 -2.23 -8.64
C GLU A 10 -5.74 -3.42 -7.93
N SER A 11 -4.84 -4.11 -8.63
CA SER A 11 -4.05 -5.21 -8.05
C SER A 11 -3.24 -4.76 -6.83
N LEU A 12 -2.60 -3.59 -6.92
CA LEU A 12 -1.83 -3.01 -5.82
C LEU A 12 -2.73 -2.66 -4.63
N ARG A 13 -3.92 -2.09 -4.87
CA ARG A 13 -4.91 -1.82 -3.81
C ARG A 13 -5.34 -3.10 -3.10
N VAL A 14 -5.63 -4.17 -3.84
CA VAL A 14 -6.02 -5.47 -3.27
C VAL A 14 -4.91 -6.05 -2.41
N GLN A 15 -3.66 -6.02 -2.89
CA GLN A 15 -2.50 -6.51 -2.13
C GLN A 15 -2.28 -5.73 -0.83
N LEU A 16 -2.34 -4.40 -0.89
CA LEU A 16 -2.25 -3.55 0.31
C LEU A 16 -3.40 -3.82 1.28
N GLN A 17 -4.62 -4.01 0.78
CA GLN A 17 -5.78 -4.34 1.63
C GLN A 17 -5.54 -5.65 2.39
N THR A 18 -5.03 -6.69 1.72
CA THR A 18 -4.69 -7.95 2.38
C THR A 18 -3.64 -7.75 3.49
N VAL A 19 -2.63 -6.91 3.25
CA VAL A 19 -1.61 -6.61 4.27
C VAL A 19 -2.20 -5.82 5.44
N TYR A 20 -3.06 -4.84 5.13
CA TYR A 20 -3.78 -4.04 6.12
C TYR A 20 -4.62 -4.92 7.04
N ASP A 21 -5.43 -5.82 6.46
CA ASP A 21 -6.32 -6.70 7.23
C ASP A 21 -5.52 -7.65 8.13
N SER A 22 -4.42 -8.22 7.63
CA SER A 22 -3.52 -9.04 8.43
C SER A 22 -2.91 -8.31 9.62
N LEU A 23 -2.57 -7.02 9.45
CA LEU A 23 -2.02 -6.19 10.52
C LEU A 23 -3.08 -5.90 11.57
N VAL A 24 -4.30 -5.55 11.15
CA VAL A 24 -5.46 -5.34 12.05
C VAL A 24 -5.78 -6.59 12.85
N GLU A 25 -5.84 -7.75 12.20
CA GLU A 25 -6.18 -9.02 12.85
C GLU A 25 -5.13 -9.45 13.89
N LYS A 26 -3.87 -9.06 13.69
CA LYS A 26 -2.80 -9.29 14.67
C LYS A 26 -2.69 -8.20 15.73
N GLY A 27 -3.54 -7.17 15.68
CA GLY A 27 -3.57 -6.09 16.65
C GLY A 27 -2.47 -5.05 16.46
N TYR A 28 -1.85 -4.99 15.28
CA TYR A 28 -0.92 -3.93 14.92
C TYR A 28 -1.67 -2.71 14.38
N ASN A 29 -1.04 -1.52 14.46
CA ASN A 29 -1.53 -0.35 13.74
C ASN A 29 -1.09 -0.46 12.26
N PRO A 30 -2.01 -0.74 11.32
CA PRO A 30 -1.62 -1.02 9.94
C PRO A 30 -0.95 0.16 9.25
N ILE A 31 -1.38 1.40 9.54
CA ILE A 31 -0.80 2.61 8.93
C ILE A 31 0.65 2.79 9.37
N ASN A 32 0.91 2.72 10.68
CA ASN A 32 2.27 2.92 11.20
C ASN A 32 3.23 1.83 10.69
N GLN A 33 2.77 0.59 10.58
CA GLN A 33 3.59 -0.53 10.11
C GLN A 33 3.89 -0.44 8.61
N ILE A 34 2.90 -0.07 7.79
CA ILE A 34 3.10 0.12 6.35
C ILE A 34 4.02 1.32 6.10
N VAL A 35 3.82 2.43 6.81
CA VAL A 35 4.71 3.61 6.71
C VAL A 35 6.13 3.26 7.16
N GLY A 36 6.27 2.54 8.27
CA GLY A 36 7.55 2.05 8.77
C GLY A 36 8.28 1.19 7.74
N TYR A 37 7.58 0.26 7.09
CA TYR A 37 8.13 -0.56 6.01
C TYR A 37 8.56 0.27 4.78
N ILE A 38 7.73 1.22 4.34
CA ILE A 38 8.02 2.06 3.16
C ILE A 38 9.30 2.88 3.38
N ILE A 39 9.51 3.41 4.59
CA ILE A 39 10.68 4.25 4.93
C ILE A 39 11.93 3.40 5.18
N SER A 40 11.80 2.28 5.88
CA SER A 40 12.96 1.50 6.38
C SER A 40 13.36 0.31 5.49
N GLU A 41 12.47 -0.12 4.58
CA GLU A 41 12.55 -1.38 3.84
C GLU A 41 12.54 -2.65 4.71
N ASP A 42 12.41 -2.53 6.03
CA ASP A 42 12.55 -3.66 6.94
C ASP A 42 11.24 -4.47 7.00
N PRO A 43 11.22 -5.73 6.51
CA PRO A 43 10.02 -6.57 6.52
C PRO A 43 9.55 -6.93 7.94
N THR A 44 10.33 -6.66 8.99
CA THR A 44 9.93 -6.91 10.39
C THR A 44 8.71 -6.09 10.81
N TYR A 45 8.49 -4.91 10.19
CA TYR A 45 7.29 -4.09 10.39
C TYR A 45 6.00 -4.80 9.94
N ILE A 46 6.09 -5.76 9.03
CA ILE A 46 4.93 -6.45 8.49
C ILE A 46 4.81 -7.82 9.14
N THR A 47 3.61 -8.20 9.55
CA THR A 47 3.36 -9.54 10.09
C THR A 47 3.56 -10.60 9.01
N ASN A 48 4.06 -11.78 9.39
CA ASN A 48 4.13 -12.92 8.47
C ASN A 48 2.77 -13.63 8.28
N TYR A 49 1.74 -13.19 9.00
CA TYR A 49 0.39 -13.73 8.87
C TYR A 49 -0.18 -13.55 7.46
N ASN A 50 -0.95 -14.53 6.97
CA ASN A 50 -1.53 -14.56 5.62
C ASN A 50 -0.55 -14.19 4.50
N ASN A 51 0.73 -14.56 4.67
CA ASN A 51 1.78 -14.30 3.68
C ASN A 51 2.01 -12.80 3.40
N SER A 52 1.60 -11.90 4.31
CA SER A 52 1.63 -10.45 4.10
C SER A 52 3.03 -9.89 3.84
N ARG A 53 4.08 -10.46 4.46
CA ARG A 53 5.48 -10.10 4.13
C ARG A 53 5.83 -10.38 2.68
N ALA A 54 5.43 -11.54 2.15
CA ALA A 54 5.74 -11.88 0.76
C ALA A 54 4.89 -11.08 -0.23
N ILE A 55 3.67 -10.68 0.15
CA ILE A 55 2.80 -9.83 -0.66
C ILE A 55 3.42 -8.43 -0.78
N ILE A 56 3.73 -7.78 0.33
CA ILE A 56 4.22 -6.40 0.31
C ILE A 56 5.60 -6.29 -0.36
N SER A 57 6.47 -7.29 -0.21
CA SER A 57 7.78 -7.32 -0.87
C SER A 57 7.71 -7.52 -2.39
N LYS A 58 6.56 -7.90 -2.95
CA LYS A 58 6.34 -7.98 -4.40
C LYS A 58 5.84 -6.66 -5.00
N ILE A 59 5.42 -5.72 -4.16
CA ILE A 59 4.95 -4.42 -4.60
C ILE A 59 6.17 -3.56 -4.93
N ASP A 60 6.17 -2.97 -6.13
CA ASP A 60 7.15 -1.96 -6.50
C ASP A 60 6.93 -0.70 -5.64
N ARG A 61 7.93 -0.30 -4.87
CA ARG A 61 7.77 0.79 -3.90
C ARG A 61 7.66 2.14 -4.58
N ASP A 62 8.37 2.36 -5.68
CA ASP A 62 8.31 3.62 -6.40
C ASP A 62 6.92 3.81 -7.01
N GLU A 63 6.33 2.75 -7.55
CA GLU A 63 4.95 2.75 -8.02
C GLU A 63 3.94 2.97 -6.88
N LEU A 64 4.14 2.33 -5.73
CA LEU A 64 3.33 2.56 -4.54
C LEU A 64 3.36 4.02 -4.10
N LEU A 65 4.55 4.59 -3.93
CA LEU A 65 4.75 5.99 -3.53
C LEU A 65 4.16 6.94 -4.57
N ARG A 66 4.37 6.67 -5.85
CA ARG A 66 3.78 7.46 -6.94
C ARG A 66 2.26 7.50 -6.83
N ILE A 67 1.60 6.35 -6.67
CA ILE A 67 0.14 6.28 -6.55
C ILE A 67 -0.35 7.02 -5.30
N LEU A 68 0.35 6.89 -4.17
CA LEU A 68 0.00 7.59 -2.93
C LEU A 68 0.12 9.11 -3.08
N VAL A 69 1.19 9.59 -3.71
CA VAL A 69 1.41 11.02 -3.96
C VAL A 69 0.43 11.56 -5.00
N GLU A 70 0.18 10.81 -6.09
CA GLU A 70 -0.84 11.15 -7.08
C GLU A 70 -2.22 11.26 -6.41
N ASP A 71 -2.65 10.25 -5.66
CA ASP A 71 -3.95 10.29 -4.97
C ASP A 71 -4.01 11.45 -3.94
N PHE A 72 -2.94 11.72 -3.19
CA PHE A 72 -2.90 12.83 -2.22
C PHE A 72 -3.04 14.21 -2.88
N ILE A 73 -2.29 14.48 -3.97
CA ILE A 73 -2.33 15.78 -4.66
C ILE A 73 -3.64 15.95 -5.45
N HIS A 74 -4.20 14.87 -6.01
CA HIS A 74 -5.48 14.94 -6.72
C HIS A 74 -6.67 15.19 -5.77
N VAL A 75 -6.55 14.83 -4.48
CA VAL A 75 -7.57 15.14 -3.47
C VAL A 75 -7.67 16.66 -3.23
N ASP A 76 -6.55 17.38 -3.24
CA ASP A 76 -6.51 18.84 -3.02
C ASP A 76 -7.25 19.63 -4.11
N SER A 77 -7.26 19.10 -5.34
CA SER A 77 -7.92 19.75 -6.48
C SER A 77 -9.46 19.67 -6.45
N LYS A 78 -10.05 18.86 -5.56
CA LYS A 78 -11.52 18.71 -5.45
C LYS A 78 -12.17 19.54 -4.34
N GLN A 79 -11.42 20.32 -3.56
CA GLN A 79 -11.98 21.17 -2.49
C GLN A 79 -12.07 22.67 -2.84
N LYS A 80 -11.80 23.07 -4.09
CA LYS A 80 -12.01 24.46 -4.57
C LYS A 80 -13.19 24.59 -5.55
N GLY A 81 -14.30 23.93 -5.24
CA GLY A 81 -15.59 24.09 -5.93
C GLY A 81 -16.63 24.68 -5.00
#